data_AF-A0A4V3IQN0-F1
#
_entry.id   AF-A0A4V3IQN0-F1
#
_cell.length_a   1.000
_cell.length_b   1.000
_cell.length_c   1.000
_cell.angle_alpha   90.00
_cell.angle_beta   90.00
_cell.angle_gamma   90.00
#
_symmetry.space_group_name_H-M   'P 1'
#
loop_
_entity.id
_entity.type
_entity.pdbx_description
1 polymer ?
#
loop_
_entity_poly.entity_id
_entity_poly.type
_entity_poly.pdbx_seq_one_letter_code
_entity_poly.pdbx_strand_id
1 'polypeptide(L)'
;MILPKVAKPTKAEENDAYELATLRDKDTCQRCRRDCGPTARDHRVNRSQGGRTVVSNLHVLGLDCHKWATEHPADAQAEGWAAPSYAEPSEWPARRWMPVYGGRLHLSWVLYSNDGEITVITEDDAALRMYGAA
;
A
#
# COMPACT_ATOMS: atom_id res chain seq x y z
N MET A 1 -5.53 29.55 3.78
CA MET A 1 -5.17 28.98 5.10
C MET A 1 -4.11 27.92 4.89
N ILE A 2 -2.96 28.04 5.54
CA ILE A 2 -1.97 26.95 5.56
C ILE A 2 -2.46 25.98 6.63
N LEU A 3 -2.90 24.79 6.22
CA LEU A 3 -3.29 23.74 7.16
C LEU A 3 -2.11 23.39 8.08
N PRO A 4 -2.36 23.04 9.36
CA PRO A 4 -1.30 22.56 10.24
C PRO A 4 -0.59 21.40 9.56
N LYS A 5 0.74 21.45 9.53
CA LYS A 5 1.55 20.34 9.02
C LYS A 5 1.28 19.13 9.91
N VAL A 6 0.72 18.07 9.33
CA VAL A 6 0.50 16.82 10.06
C VAL A 6 1.84 16.36 10.63
N ALA A 7 1.84 16.04 11.93
CA ALA A 7 3.05 15.63 12.63
C ALA A 7 3.66 14.39 11.97
N LYS A 8 4.99 14.36 11.87
CA LYS A 8 5.70 13.15 11.44
C LYS A 8 5.59 12.11 12.55
N PRO A 9 5.41 10.81 12.22
CA PRO A 9 5.47 9.76 13.21
C PRO A 9 6.83 9.77 13.91
N THR A 10 6.79 9.53 15.21
CA THR A 10 7.95 9.23 16.05
C THR A 10 8.57 7.90 15.63
N LYS A 11 9.81 7.64 16.09
CA LYS A 11 10.49 6.39 15.76
C LYS A 11 9.75 5.15 16.29
N ALA A 12 9.07 5.26 17.43
CA ALA A 12 8.24 4.18 17.97
C ALA A 12 7.05 3.91 17.04
N GLU A 13 6.32 4.94 16.64
CA GLU A 13 5.19 4.82 15.69
C GLU A 13 5.64 4.28 14.32
N GLU A 14 6.82 4.67 13.83
CA GLU A 14 7.38 4.07 12.60
C GLU A 14 7.63 2.57 12.76
N ASN A 15 8.16 2.14 13.92
CA ASN A 15 8.43 0.72 14.18
C ASN A 15 7.13 -0.08 14.29
N ASP A 16 6.14 0.45 15.01
CA ASP A 16 4.81 -0.16 15.15
C ASP A 16 4.14 -0.28 13.78
N ALA A 17 4.27 0.75 12.92
CA ALA A 17 3.74 0.69 11.56
C ALA A 17 4.41 -0.38 10.71
N TYR A 18 5.72 -0.55 10.81
CA TYR A 18 6.44 -1.62 10.13
C TYR A 18 6.02 -3.01 10.61
N GLU A 19 5.89 -3.20 11.92
CA GLU A 19 5.46 -4.46 12.51
C GLU A 19 4.04 -4.81 12.07
N LEU A 20 3.11 -3.86 12.17
CA LEU A 20 1.71 -4.11 11.83
C LEU A 20 1.54 -4.40 10.33
N ALA A 21 2.25 -3.70 9.45
CA ALA A 21 2.24 -4.00 8.02
C ALA A 21 2.81 -5.40 7.73
N THR A 22 3.90 -5.81 8.38
CA THR A 22 4.47 -7.15 8.26
C THR A 22 3.49 -8.23 8.71
N LEU A 23 2.85 -8.05 9.87
CA LEU A 23 1.86 -8.98 10.41
C LEU A 23 0.62 -9.08 9.51
N ARG A 24 0.06 -7.93 9.11
CA ARG A 24 -1.08 -7.85 8.19
C ARG A 24 -0.82 -8.62 6.91
N ASP A 25 0.39 -8.49 6.36
CA ASP A 25 0.81 -9.05 5.07
C ASP A 25 1.42 -10.45 5.19
N LYS A 26 1.51 -10.99 6.42
CA LYS A 26 2.11 -12.29 6.73
C LYS A 26 3.52 -12.43 6.15
N ASP A 27 4.27 -11.33 6.17
CA ASP A 27 5.60 -11.20 5.59
C ASP A 27 5.72 -11.84 4.19
N THR A 28 4.69 -11.64 3.35
CA THR A 28 4.60 -12.20 2.00
C THR A 28 4.49 -11.08 0.99
N CYS A 29 5.19 -11.20 -0.15
CA CYS A 29 5.07 -10.26 -1.26
C CYS A 29 3.61 -10.15 -1.73
N GLN A 30 2.98 -8.98 -1.55
CA GLN A 30 1.57 -8.77 -1.91
C GLN A 30 1.36 -8.59 -3.41
N ARG A 31 2.40 -8.29 -4.19
CA ARG A 31 2.31 -8.27 -5.65
C ARG A 31 2.24 -9.66 -6.24
N CYS A 32 3.32 -10.43 -6.11
CA CYS A 32 3.43 -11.71 -6.82
C CYS A 32 3.10 -12.96 -5.98
N ARG A 33 3.08 -12.86 -4.65
CA ARG A 33 2.96 -14.00 -3.69
C ARG A 33 3.91 -15.18 -3.92
N ARG A 34 5.00 -14.94 -4.63
CA ARG A 34 6.08 -15.89 -4.90
C ARG A 34 7.33 -15.43 -4.16
N ASP A 35 8.32 -16.32 -4.09
CA ASP A 35 9.67 -15.91 -3.75
C ASP A 35 10.23 -15.03 -4.87
N CYS A 36 10.46 -13.76 -4.56
CA CYS A 36 11.04 -12.76 -5.45
C CYS A 36 12.08 -11.91 -4.70
N GLY A 37 12.88 -12.62 -3.89
CA GLY A 37 13.87 -12.05 -2.99
C GLY A 37 13.32 -11.72 -1.60
N PRO A 38 14.20 -11.26 -0.68
CA PRO A 38 13.82 -10.88 0.68
C PRO A 38 12.66 -9.90 0.72
N THR A 39 11.79 -10.02 1.71
CA THR A 39 10.68 -9.09 1.90
C THR A 39 11.14 -7.76 2.46
N ALA A 40 10.53 -6.70 1.97
CA ALA A 40 10.70 -5.32 2.42
C ALA A 40 9.33 -4.66 2.57
N ARG A 41 9.26 -3.68 3.48
CA ARG A 41 8.07 -2.84 3.68
C ARG A 41 8.20 -1.64 2.76
N ASP A 42 7.61 -1.78 1.59
CA ASP A 42 7.61 -0.76 0.55
C ASP A 42 6.63 0.36 0.90
N HIS A 43 7.04 1.60 0.64
CA HIS A 43 6.20 2.78 0.84
C HIS A 43 5.43 3.05 -0.45
N ARG A 44 4.10 2.98 -0.41
CA ARG A 44 3.24 3.24 -1.58
C ARG A 44 3.42 4.66 -2.11
N VAL A 45 3.47 5.64 -1.21
CA VAL A 45 3.98 6.98 -1.47
C VAL A 45 5.43 7.03 -0.99
N ASN A 46 6.37 7.24 -1.90
CA ASN A 46 7.80 7.26 -1.60
C ASN A 46 8.13 8.24 -0.47
N ARG A 47 9.04 7.84 0.42
CA ARG A 47 9.53 8.68 1.53
C ARG A 47 10.17 9.99 1.04
N SER A 48 10.90 9.93 -0.09
CA SER A 48 11.49 11.11 -0.75
C SER A 48 10.46 12.09 -1.29
N GLN A 49 9.22 11.64 -1.51
CA GLN A 49 8.10 12.42 -2.01
C GLN A 49 7.15 12.87 -0.89
N GLY A 50 7.56 12.75 0.38
CA GLY A 50 6.75 13.14 1.53
C GLY A 50 5.92 12.01 2.15
N GLY A 51 6.06 10.78 1.64
CA GLY A 51 5.43 9.59 2.22
C GLY A 51 5.81 9.36 3.67
N ARG A 52 4.81 9.20 4.52
CA ARG A 52 4.98 8.93 5.96
C ARG A 52 5.07 7.43 6.20
N THR A 53 5.83 7.02 7.21
CA THR A 53 5.86 5.62 7.65
C THR A 53 4.65 5.35 8.54
N VAL A 54 3.52 5.08 7.89
CA VAL A 54 2.23 4.74 8.52
C VAL A 54 1.68 3.49 7.83
N VAL A 55 0.85 2.71 8.52
CA VAL A 55 0.44 1.37 8.05
C VAL A 55 -0.30 1.42 6.72
N SER A 56 -1.09 2.46 6.46
CA SER A 56 -1.80 2.65 5.18
C SER A 56 -0.87 2.90 3.99
N ASN A 57 0.32 3.43 4.28
CA ASN A 57 1.35 3.72 3.28
C ASN A 57 2.35 2.58 3.10
N LEU A 58 2.22 1.48 3.85
CA LEU A 58 3.14 0.35 3.79
C LEU A 58 2.45 -0.89 3.22
N HIS A 59 3.19 -1.67 2.46
CA HIS A 59 2.88 -3.06 2.12
C HIS A 59 4.15 -3.89 1.98
N VAL A 60 4.02 -5.20 2.09
CA VAL A 60 5.16 -6.11 1.95
C VAL A 60 5.35 -6.49 0.48
N LEU A 61 6.54 -6.24 -0.07
CA LEU A 61 6.99 -6.69 -1.38
C LEU A 61 8.31 -7.43 -1.24
N GLY A 62 8.54 -8.47 -2.05
CA GLY A 62 9.88 -9.01 -2.24
C GLY A 62 10.73 -8.05 -3.08
N LEU A 63 12.06 -8.07 -2.90
CA LEU A 63 12.98 -7.09 -3.49
C LEU A 63 12.80 -6.88 -5.00
N ASP A 64 12.53 -7.93 -5.79
CA ASP A 64 12.35 -7.77 -7.23
C ASP A 64 11.06 -7.00 -7.57
N CYS A 65 9.98 -7.26 -6.82
CA CYS A 65 8.72 -6.53 -7.01
C CYS A 65 8.81 -5.10 -6.49
N HIS A 66 9.55 -4.87 -5.40
CA HIS A 66 9.84 -3.55 -4.87
C HIS A 66 10.66 -2.73 -5.88
N LYS A 67 11.72 -3.32 -6.44
CA LYS A 67 12.52 -2.71 -7.49
C LYS A 67 11.68 -2.38 -8.72
N TRP A 68 10.85 -3.32 -9.17
CA TRP A 68 9.94 -3.08 -10.29
C TRP A 68 9.01 -1.87 -10.04
N ALA A 69 8.42 -1.75 -8.84
CA ALA A 69 7.55 -0.62 -8.52
C ALA A 69 8.30 0.73 -8.55
N THR A 70 9.59 0.72 -8.18
CA THR A 70 10.47 1.90 -8.25
C THR A 70 10.82 2.27 -9.70
N GLU A 71 11.07 1.27 -10.55
CA GLU A 71 11.45 1.46 -11.95
C GLU A 71 10.25 1.77 -12.87
N HIS A 72 9.04 1.37 -12.46
CA HIS A 72 7.79 1.50 -13.22
C HIS A 72 6.70 2.22 -12.42
N PRO A 73 6.90 3.47 -11.97
CA PRO A 73 6.00 4.14 -11.03
C PRO A 73 4.60 4.40 -11.60
N ALA A 74 4.47 4.64 -12.91
CA ALA A 74 3.17 4.83 -13.57
C ALA A 74 2.35 3.54 -13.57
N ASP A 75 2.98 2.42 -13.97
CA ASP A 75 2.34 1.10 -13.97
C ASP A 75 2.03 0.66 -12.54
N ALA A 76 2.95 0.89 -11.59
CA ALA A 76 2.73 0.60 -10.19
C ALA A 76 1.54 1.39 -9.61
N GLN A 77 1.34 2.65 -9.99
CA GLN A 77 0.17 3.42 -9.58
C GLN A 77 -1.11 2.88 -10.20
N ALA A 78 -1.12 2.63 -11.51
CA ALA A 78 -2.28 2.09 -12.22
C ALA A 78 -2.69 0.68 -11.73
N GLU A 79 -1.71 -0.13 -11.35
CA GLU A 79 -1.93 -1.47 -10.81
C GLU A 79 -2.15 -1.49 -9.29
N GLY A 80 -2.14 -0.35 -8.58
CA GLY A 80 -2.39 -0.31 -7.14
C GLY A 80 -1.23 -0.72 -6.23
N TRP A 81 0.00 -0.75 -6.75
CA TRP A 81 1.22 -1.03 -5.99
C TRP A 81 1.94 0.23 -5.51
N ALA A 82 1.57 1.40 -6.03
CA ALA A 82 2.08 2.70 -5.61
C ALA A 82 0.95 3.73 -5.52
N ALA A 83 1.24 4.88 -4.93
CA ALA A 83 0.34 6.02 -4.82
C ALA A 83 1.10 7.32 -5.17
N PRO A 84 0.42 8.31 -5.78
CA PRO A 84 1.05 9.58 -6.10
C PRO A 84 1.33 10.39 -4.84
N SER A 85 2.28 11.33 -4.92
CA SER A 85 2.76 12.11 -3.76
C SER A 85 1.70 12.98 -3.08
N TYR A 86 0.63 13.33 -3.79
CA TYR A 86 -0.48 14.13 -3.28
C TYR A 86 -1.59 13.28 -2.64
N ALA A 87 -1.57 11.96 -2.82
CA ALA A 87 -2.62 11.10 -2.31
C ALA A 87 -2.46 10.85 -0.80
N GLU A 88 -3.58 10.81 -0.09
CA GLU A 88 -3.61 10.25 1.25
C GLU A 88 -3.59 8.71 1.15
N PRO A 89 -2.57 8.02 1.67
CA PRO A 89 -2.42 6.57 1.47
C PRO A 89 -3.60 5.74 1.97
N SER A 90 -4.32 6.20 3.00
CA SER A 90 -5.52 5.52 3.50
C SER A 90 -6.76 5.67 2.62
N GLU A 91 -6.73 6.60 1.67
CA GLU A 91 -7.83 6.87 0.75
C GLU A 91 -7.52 6.44 -0.68
N TRP A 92 -6.24 6.23 -1.00
CA TRP A 92 -5.78 5.75 -2.29
C TRP A 92 -5.92 4.22 -2.41
N PRO A 93 -6.53 3.69 -3.49
CA PRO A 93 -6.68 2.25 -3.67
C PRO A 93 -5.34 1.50 -3.78
N ALA A 94 -5.29 0.30 -3.21
CA ALA A 94 -4.18 -0.64 -3.34
C ALA A 94 -4.69 -1.98 -3.89
N ARG A 95 -3.79 -2.79 -4.46
CA ARG A 95 -4.08 -4.20 -4.74
C ARG A 95 -3.64 -5.09 -3.59
N ARG A 96 -4.44 -6.13 -3.33
CA ARG A 96 -4.14 -7.15 -2.32
C ARG A 96 -4.79 -8.48 -2.63
N TRP A 97 -4.08 -9.57 -2.33
CA TRP A 97 -4.65 -10.91 -2.32
C TRP A 97 -5.49 -11.14 -1.06
N MET A 98 -6.79 -11.30 -1.25
CA MET A 98 -7.77 -11.56 -0.21
C MET A 98 -8.16 -13.04 -0.18
N PRO A 99 -8.31 -13.65 1.01
CA PRO A 99 -8.87 -14.99 1.11
C PRO A 99 -10.34 -14.95 0.66
N VAL A 100 -10.72 -15.91 -0.18
CA VAL A 100 -12.12 -16.17 -0.54
C VAL A 100 -12.50 -17.59 -0.11
N TYR A 101 -13.80 -17.91 -0.15
CA TYR A 101 -14.30 -19.22 0.26
C TYR A 101 -13.54 -20.37 -0.42
N GLY A 102 -13.23 -21.41 0.35
CA GLY A 102 -12.52 -22.59 -0.14
C GLY A 102 -10.99 -22.45 -0.24
N GLY A 103 -10.39 -21.50 0.51
CA GLY A 103 -8.94 -21.36 0.62
C GLY A 103 -8.25 -20.76 -0.62
N ARG A 104 -9.03 -20.27 -1.59
CA ARG A 104 -8.51 -19.56 -2.76
C ARG A 104 -8.18 -18.12 -2.38
N LEU A 105 -7.35 -17.49 -3.20
CA LEU A 105 -7.02 -16.08 -3.10
C LEU A 105 -7.58 -15.34 -4.32
N HIS A 106 -8.10 -14.14 -4.09
CA HIS A 106 -8.54 -13.24 -5.13
C HIS A 106 -7.82 -11.90 -5.02
N LEU A 107 -7.28 -11.41 -6.13
CA LEU A 107 -6.61 -10.12 -6.17
C LEU A 107 -7.66 -9.00 -6.22
N SER A 108 -7.85 -8.33 -5.10
CA SER A 108 -8.90 -7.33 -4.89
C SER A 108 -8.32 -5.92 -4.80
N TRP A 109 -9.15 -4.93 -5.11
CA TRP A 109 -8.91 -3.56 -4.70
C TRP A 109 -9.25 -3.37 -3.23
N VAL A 110 -8.40 -2.64 -2.50
CA VAL A 110 -8.57 -2.39 -1.08
C VAL A 110 -8.16 -0.98 -0.69
N LEU A 111 -8.65 -0.54 0.47
CA LEU A 111 -8.08 0.55 1.24
C LEU A 111 -7.40 -0.02 2.49
N TYR A 112 -6.23 0.52 2.80
CA TYR A 112 -5.53 0.24 4.05
C TYR A 112 -5.77 1.38 5.04
N SER A 113 -6.08 1.06 6.28
CA SER A 113 -6.12 2.03 7.38
C SER A 113 -4.82 2.02 8.19
N ASN A 114 -4.68 2.98 9.10
CA ASN A 114 -3.50 3.08 9.98
C ASN A 114 -3.53 2.13 11.18
N ASP A 115 -4.68 1.55 11.50
CA ASP A 115 -4.84 0.48 12.50
C ASP A 115 -4.69 -0.93 11.90
N GLY A 116 -4.36 -1.03 10.61
CA GLY A 116 -4.09 -2.29 9.92
C GLY A 116 -5.32 -2.97 9.32
N GLU A 117 -6.51 -2.38 9.45
CA GLU A 117 -7.70 -2.85 8.75
C GLU A 117 -7.57 -2.76 7.22
N ILE A 118 -8.34 -3.63 6.57
CA ILE A 118 -8.40 -3.76 5.12
C ILE A 118 -9.87 -3.67 4.73
N THR A 119 -10.22 -2.65 3.95
CA THR A 119 -11.55 -2.53 3.38
C THR A 119 -11.50 -2.90 1.91
N VAL A 120 -12.22 -3.95 1.50
CA VAL A 120 -12.36 -4.30 0.07
C VAL A 120 -13.28 -3.28 -0.60
N ILE A 121 -12.86 -2.80 -1.77
CA ILE A 121 -13.64 -1.86 -2.59
C ILE A 121 -13.85 -2.44 -3.99
N THR A 122 -14.83 -1.89 -4.72
CA THR A 122 -15.11 -2.32 -6.09
C THR A 122 -14.09 -1.77 -7.09
N GLU A 123 -14.06 -2.32 -8.30
CA GLU A 123 -13.26 -1.77 -9.42
C GLU A 123 -13.70 -0.33 -9.74
N ASP A 124 -15.01 -0.06 -9.73
CA ASP A 124 -15.57 1.27 -10.00
C ASP A 124 -15.16 2.28 -8.90
N ASP A 125 -15.19 1.88 -7.62
CA ASP A 125 -14.73 2.72 -6.52
C ASP A 125 -13.23 3.02 -6.63
N ALA A 126 -12.43 2.04 -7.03
CA ALA A 126 -10.99 2.22 -7.23
C ALA A 126 -10.73 3.19 -8.38
N ALA A 127 -11.40 3.00 -9.52
CA ALA A 127 -11.30 3.88 -10.67
C ALA A 127 -11.73 5.33 -10.34
N LEU A 128 -12.84 5.50 -9.62
CA LEU A 128 -13.34 6.80 -9.17
C LEU A 128 -12.31 7.53 -8.30
N ARG A 129 -11.63 6.81 -7.40
CA ARG A 129 -10.60 7.37 -6.52
C ARG A 129 -9.30 7.70 -7.24
N MET A 130 -8.90 6.88 -8.21
CA MET A 130 -7.65 7.07 -8.95
C MET A 130 -7.75 8.13 -10.04
N TYR A 131 -8.90 8.22 -10.71
CA TYR A 131 -9.06 8.99 -11.95
C TYR A 131 -10.17 10.05 -11.88
N GLY A 132 -10.95 10.07 -10.79
CA GLY A 132 -12.12 10.93 -10.67
C GLY A 132 -13.36 10.34 -11.36
N ALA A 133 -14.49 11.04 -11.27
CA ALA A 133 -15.67 10.71 -12.07
C ALA A 133 -15.37 11.11 -13.52
N ALA A 134 -15.65 10.21 -14.46
CA ALA A 134 -15.60 10.51 -15.90
C ALA A 134 -16.60 11.59 -16.29
#